data_AF-A0A2M9BDM3-F1
#
_entry.id   AF-A0A2M9BDM3-F1
#
_cell.length_a   1.000
_cell.length_b   1.000
_cell.length_c   1.000
_cell.angle_alpha   90.00
_cell.angle_beta   90.00
_cell.angle_gamma   90.00
#
_symmetry.space_group_name_H-M   'P 1'
#
loop_
_entity.id
_entity.type
_entity.pdbx_description
1 polymer ?
#
loop_
_entity_poly.entity_id
_entity_poly.type
_entity_poly.pdbx_seq_one_letter_code
_entity_poly.pdbx_strand_id
1 'polypeptide(L)'
;MIRSCALASALVVAASVVVVAPPASAASAAEVVSSAPATVASAAPAGPAVSASGADSARAAAEVARRKNLRRFARTITRPGQRDASPTSIKHVRELQYRLRWAGAYGGRVSGYYGKSTKKAVKRFQKRVGLRRTGKANPRTWAKLIPKTTRARKKIPKACKRKGWVACYDRKRHQVTLWRSGRMWNAWLVRGGSASTPTRTGRFSVFLRSRHHVSSLFESKMPYAQFFSGGQAFHASYLMMDPFDGHSHGCVNMSIPDARQLWNLTASDPMRVVVYGAWD
;
A
#
# COMPACT_ATOMS: atom_id res chain seq x y z
N MET A 1 -47.32 2.34 46.56
CA MET A 1 -46.01 2.51 47.20
C MET A 1 -45.03 2.99 46.15
N ILE A 2 -44.63 4.25 46.27
CA ILE A 2 -43.86 5.04 45.30
C ILE A 2 -42.37 4.78 45.56
N ARG A 3 -41.57 4.53 44.51
CA ARG A 3 -40.10 4.56 44.61
C ARG A 3 -39.52 5.46 43.52
N SER A 4 -38.66 6.35 44.01
CA SER A 4 -38.34 7.67 43.50
C SER A 4 -37.34 7.69 42.33
N CYS A 5 -37.58 8.63 41.41
CA CYS A 5 -36.61 9.15 40.45
C CYS A 5 -35.51 9.94 41.16
N ALA A 6 -34.24 9.64 40.86
CA ALA A 6 -33.10 10.48 41.23
C ALA A 6 -32.78 11.43 40.07
N LEU A 7 -32.96 12.74 40.30
CA LEU A 7 -32.49 13.81 39.41
C LEU A 7 -30.99 14.01 39.61
N ALA A 8 -30.21 13.95 38.53
CA ALA A 8 -28.81 14.36 38.51
C ALA A 8 -28.71 15.80 38.00
N SER A 9 -28.31 16.72 38.89
CA SER A 9 -28.08 18.13 38.56
C SER A 9 -26.78 18.30 37.75
N ALA A 10 -26.89 18.88 36.56
CA ALA A 10 -25.77 19.25 35.72
C ALA A 10 -25.19 20.62 36.15
N LEU A 11 -23.92 20.64 36.53
CA LEU A 11 -23.18 21.86 36.81
C LEU A 11 -22.58 22.38 35.48
N VAL A 12 -23.06 23.51 34.99
CA VAL A 12 -22.52 24.20 33.82
C VAL A 12 -21.48 25.21 34.29
N VAL A 13 -20.20 24.97 33.97
CA VAL A 13 -19.12 25.94 34.16
C VAL A 13 -18.94 26.70 32.86
N ALA A 14 -19.29 27.99 32.86
CA ALA A 14 -19.05 28.91 31.75
C ALA A 14 -17.58 29.38 31.78
N ALA A 15 -16.83 29.11 30.71
CA ALA A 15 -15.49 29.64 30.50
C ALA A 15 -15.56 30.80 29.51
N SER A 16 -15.30 32.02 29.98
CA SER A 16 -15.21 33.22 29.16
C SER A 16 -13.87 33.25 28.41
N VAL A 17 -13.93 33.22 27.08
CA VAL A 17 -12.76 33.39 26.21
C VAL A 17 -12.63 34.87 25.86
N VAL A 18 -11.55 35.50 26.31
CA VAL A 18 -11.15 36.85 25.88
C VAL A 18 -10.32 36.70 24.60
N VAL A 19 -10.84 37.20 23.49
CA VAL A 19 -10.11 37.31 22.22
C VAL A 19 -9.53 38.73 22.13
N VAL A 20 -8.21 38.84 22.14
CA VAL A 20 -7.49 40.10 21.85
C VAL A 20 -7.06 40.08 20.39
N ALA A 21 -7.58 41.01 19.60
CA ALA A 21 -7.16 41.27 18.22
C ALA A 21 -5.97 42.24 18.20
N PRO A 22 -4.99 42.09 17.29
CA PRO A 22 -4.01 43.12 17.02
C PRO A 22 -4.55 44.19 16.04
N PRO A 23 -4.15 45.46 16.18
CA PRO A 23 -4.65 46.55 15.33
C PRO A 23 -3.94 46.59 13.97
N ALA A 24 -4.70 47.04 12.97
CA ALA A 24 -4.23 47.44 11.64
C ALA A 24 -4.14 48.97 11.54
N SER A 25 -3.06 49.46 10.92
CA SER A 25 -2.92 50.79 10.28
C SER A 25 -1.45 50.96 9.88
N ALA A 26 -1.06 51.69 8.85
CA ALA A 26 -1.73 52.36 7.74
C ALA A 26 -0.65 52.66 6.68
N ALA A 27 -1.08 52.98 5.48
CA ALA A 27 -0.26 53.31 4.31
C ALA A 27 0.55 54.61 4.46
N SER A 28 1.57 54.78 3.61
CA SER A 28 1.80 56.07 2.94
C SER A 28 2.41 55.88 1.55
N ALA A 29 1.86 56.67 0.62
CA ALA A 29 2.17 56.80 -0.80
C ALA A 29 3.56 57.45 -1.02
N ALA A 30 4.33 56.99 -2.00
CA ALA A 30 4.48 57.51 -3.38
C ALA A 30 5.37 58.76 -3.49
N GLU A 31 6.43 58.66 -4.31
CA GLU A 31 6.69 59.63 -5.38
C GLU A 31 7.73 59.10 -6.38
N VAL A 32 7.54 59.51 -7.64
CA VAL A 32 8.26 59.11 -8.85
C VAL A 32 9.18 60.26 -9.24
N VAL A 33 10.47 60.04 -9.49
CA VAL A 33 11.26 60.90 -10.40
C VAL A 33 12.27 60.08 -11.21
N SER A 34 12.20 60.31 -12.51
CA SER A 34 13.02 59.81 -13.61
C SER A 34 14.46 60.36 -13.61
N SER A 35 15.46 59.54 -13.96
CA SER A 35 16.55 59.93 -14.87
C SER A 35 17.38 58.71 -15.32
N ALA A 36 17.54 58.54 -16.64
CA ALA A 36 18.57 57.72 -17.24
C ALA A 36 19.89 58.52 -17.30
N PRO A 37 21.06 57.86 -17.40
CA PRO A 37 21.64 57.71 -18.73
C PRO A 37 22.38 56.38 -19.03
N ALA A 38 22.37 56.07 -20.33
CA ALA A 38 23.36 55.43 -21.20
C ALA A 38 24.47 54.47 -20.65
N THR A 39 24.39 53.23 -21.16
CA THR A 39 25.45 52.38 -21.77
C THR A 39 26.81 52.21 -21.09
N VAL A 40 27.18 50.96 -20.76
CA VAL A 40 28.29 50.23 -21.43
C VAL A 40 27.98 48.72 -21.42
N ALA A 41 28.02 48.10 -22.59
CA ALA A 41 27.94 46.66 -22.77
C ALA A 41 29.25 46.00 -22.32
N SER A 42 29.17 44.93 -21.52
CA SER A 42 30.24 43.94 -21.42
C SER A 42 29.64 42.55 -21.59
N ALA A 43 29.92 41.98 -22.75
CA ALA A 43 29.49 40.65 -23.15
C ALA A 43 30.21 39.60 -22.29
N ALA A 44 29.46 38.93 -21.42
CA ALA A 44 29.90 37.65 -20.88
C ALA A 44 29.90 36.60 -22.02
N PRO A 45 30.96 35.82 -22.21
CA PRO A 45 30.98 34.79 -23.24
C PRO A 45 29.90 33.76 -22.92
N ALA A 46 28.94 33.63 -23.85
CA ALA A 46 27.99 32.53 -23.86
C ALA A 46 28.79 31.22 -23.92
N GLY A 47 28.91 30.56 -22.78
CA GLY A 47 29.32 29.16 -22.75
C GLY A 47 28.38 28.37 -23.68
N PRO A 48 28.89 27.35 -24.40
CA PRO A 48 28.09 26.64 -25.38
C PRO A 48 26.83 26.12 -24.70
N ALA A 49 25.67 26.52 -25.22
CA ALA A 49 24.40 25.95 -24.85
C ALA A 49 24.46 24.46 -25.17
N VAL A 50 24.81 23.66 -24.15
CA VAL A 50 24.83 22.20 -24.26
C VAL A 50 23.38 21.78 -24.47
N SER A 51 23.00 21.63 -25.74
CA SER A 51 21.75 21.00 -26.12
C SER A 51 21.78 19.60 -25.54
N ALA A 52 21.07 19.39 -24.42
CA ALA A 52 20.93 18.07 -23.82
C ALA A 52 20.33 17.14 -24.89
N SER A 53 21.15 16.23 -25.39
CA SER A 53 20.77 15.33 -26.47
C SER A 53 19.52 14.52 -26.09
N GLY A 54 18.71 14.12 -27.08
CA GLY A 54 17.54 13.27 -26.84
C GLY A 54 17.85 11.97 -26.07
N ALA A 55 19.10 11.52 -26.07
CA ALA A 55 19.58 10.37 -25.31
C ALA A 55 19.58 10.60 -23.79
N ASP A 56 19.94 11.80 -23.31
CA ASP A 56 19.95 12.12 -21.88
C ASP A 56 18.53 12.24 -21.32
N SER A 57 17.62 12.82 -22.10
CA SER A 57 16.19 12.90 -21.78
C SER A 57 15.54 11.51 -21.73
N ALA A 58 15.87 10.61 -22.67
CA ALA A 58 15.41 9.23 -22.66
C ALA A 58 15.96 8.45 -21.45
N ARG A 59 17.23 8.65 -21.10
CA ARG A 59 17.87 8.04 -19.92
C ARG A 59 17.26 8.54 -18.61
N ALA A 60 16.98 9.83 -18.49
CA ALA A 60 16.31 10.42 -17.33
C ALA A 60 14.86 9.89 -17.19
N ALA A 61 14.11 9.84 -18.30
CA ALA A 61 12.76 9.25 -18.31
C ALA A 61 12.78 7.77 -17.93
N ALA A 62 13.77 7.00 -18.40
CA ALA A 62 13.98 5.61 -18.03
C ALA A 62 14.31 5.45 -16.52
N GLU A 63 15.13 6.34 -15.95
CA GLU A 63 15.43 6.34 -14.51
C GLU A 63 14.19 6.68 -13.67
N VAL A 64 13.40 7.68 -14.06
CA VAL A 64 12.14 8.03 -13.40
C VAL A 64 11.14 6.86 -13.49
N ALA A 65 10.98 6.25 -14.67
CA ALA A 65 10.14 5.08 -14.86
C ALA A 65 10.64 3.89 -14.01
N ARG A 66 11.95 3.71 -13.89
CA ARG A 66 12.59 2.71 -13.03
C ARG A 66 12.30 2.96 -11.56
N ARG A 67 12.47 4.19 -11.06
CA ARG A 67 12.13 4.58 -9.67
C ARG A 67 10.64 4.39 -9.37
N LYS A 68 9.75 4.82 -10.27
CA LYS A 68 8.29 4.57 -10.16
C LYS A 68 7.97 3.07 -10.14
N ASN A 69 8.67 2.26 -10.93
CA ASN A 69 8.52 0.80 -10.91
C ASN A 69 9.09 0.15 -9.64
N LEU A 70 10.13 0.71 -9.02
CA LEU A 70 10.66 0.23 -7.73
C LEU A 70 9.66 0.44 -6.58
N ARG A 71 8.77 1.44 -6.69
CA ARG A 71 7.68 1.66 -5.73
C ARG A 71 6.53 0.67 -5.91
N ARG A 72 6.33 0.14 -7.13
CA ARG A 72 5.36 -0.94 -7.40
C ARG A 72 5.91 -2.26 -6.92
N PHE A 73 5.02 -3.14 -6.46
CA PHE A 73 5.38 -4.48 -6.00
C PHE A 73 6.49 -4.48 -4.92
N ALA A 74 6.60 -3.40 -4.16
CA ALA A 74 7.64 -3.25 -3.16
C ALA A 74 7.31 -4.10 -1.92
N ARG A 75 8.35 -4.75 -1.39
CA ARG A 75 8.41 -5.29 -0.04
C ARG A 75 9.70 -4.79 0.60
N THR A 76 9.78 -4.88 1.92
CA THR A 76 11.05 -4.76 2.63
C THR A 76 12.03 -5.83 2.13
N ILE A 77 13.34 -5.58 2.27
CA ILE A 77 14.35 -6.54 1.82
C ILE A 77 14.27 -7.79 2.70
N THR A 78 14.01 -8.94 2.09
CA THR A 78 14.06 -10.24 2.77
C THR A 78 15.42 -10.91 2.51
N ARG A 79 16.11 -11.33 3.57
CA ARG A 79 17.50 -11.80 3.54
C ARG A 79 17.69 -13.08 4.38
N PRO A 80 18.76 -13.86 4.10
CA PRO A 80 19.10 -15.05 4.89
C PRO A 80 19.13 -14.78 6.40
N GLY A 81 18.69 -15.77 7.19
CA GLY A 81 18.60 -15.70 8.65
C GLY A 81 17.31 -15.10 9.19
N GLN A 82 16.52 -14.38 8.37
CA GLN A 82 15.25 -13.82 8.82
C GLN A 82 14.16 -14.88 9.02
N ARG A 83 13.22 -14.57 9.92
CA ARG A 83 12.03 -15.36 10.22
C ARG A 83 10.81 -14.46 10.33
N ASP A 84 9.67 -14.92 9.82
CA ASP A 84 8.36 -14.36 10.17
C ASP A 84 7.97 -14.88 11.57
N ALA A 85 8.48 -14.21 12.61
CA ALA A 85 8.38 -14.68 14.01
C ALA A 85 7.08 -14.26 14.69
N SER A 86 6.52 -13.09 14.33
CA SER A 86 5.27 -12.58 14.89
C SER A 86 4.52 -11.70 13.87
N PRO A 87 3.21 -11.47 14.07
CA PRO A 87 2.39 -10.62 13.20
C PRO A 87 2.89 -9.17 13.15
N THR A 88 3.53 -8.72 14.22
CA THR A 88 4.16 -7.39 14.36
C THR A 88 5.55 -7.29 13.74
N SER A 89 6.17 -8.41 13.35
CA SER A 89 7.53 -8.46 12.81
C SER A 89 7.64 -9.34 11.55
N ILE A 90 6.65 -9.26 10.66
CA ILE A 90 6.66 -9.97 9.37
C ILE A 90 7.79 -9.43 8.46
N LYS A 91 8.64 -10.34 7.96
CA LYS A 91 9.73 -10.07 7.00
C LYS A 91 9.40 -10.55 5.58
N HIS A 92 8.19 -11.06 5.36
CA HIS A 92 7.69 -11.64 4.11
C HIS A 92 8.41 -12.92 3.68
N VAL A 93 8.94 -13.71 4.62
CA VAL A 93 9.63 -14.97 4.29
C VAL A 93 8.67 -16.02 3.76
N ARG A 94 7.50 -16.21 4.39
CA ARG A 94 6.46 -17.15 3.92
C ARG A 94 5.95 -16.74 2.55
N GLU A 95 5.60 -15.46 2.37
CA GLU A 95 5.19 -14.93 1.07
C GLU A 95 6.25 -15.20 0.00
N LEU A 96 7.53 -14.96 0.31
CA LEU A 96 8.64 -15.23 -0.60
C LEU A 96 8.71 -16.71 -0.97
N GLN A 97 8.60 -17.61 0.00
CA GLN A 97 8.65 -19.05 -0.21
C GLN A 97 7.48 -19.55 -1.09
N TYR A 98 6.25 -19.11 -0.81
CA TYR A 98 5.08 -19.42 -1.66
C TYR A 98 5.28 -18.95 -3.10
N ARG A 99 5.69 -17.69 -3.28
CA ARG A 99 5.89 -17.13 -4.62
C ARG A 99 7.04 -17.79 -5.36
N LEU A 100 8.15 -18.10 -4.69
CA LEU A 100 9.26 -18.83 -5.31
C LEU A 100 8.84 -20.25 -5.70
N ARG A 101 7.97 -20.90 -4.93
CA ARG A 101 7.38 -22.20 -5.27
C ARG A 101 6.54 -22.09 -6.54
N TRP A 102 5.62 -21.13 -6.61
CA TRP A 102 4.82 -20.88 -7.82
C TRP A 102 5.66 -20.44 -9.02
N ALA A 103 6.82 -19.82 -8.80
CA ALA A 103 7.78 -19.51 -9.84
C ALA A 103 8.64 -20.73 -10.26
N GLY A 104 8.47 -21.91 -9.66
CA GLY A 104 9.28 -23.10 -9.91
C GLY A 104 10.74 -22.96 -9.45
N ALA A 105 11.00 -22.10 -8.46
CA ALA A 105 12.34 -21.86 -7.91
C ALA A 105 12.62 -22.61 -6.60
N TYR A 106 11.56 -22.99 -5.88
CA TYR A 106 11.63 -23.49 -4.50
C TYR A 106 10.73 -24.73 -4.32
N GLY A 107 11.32 -25.83 -3.88
CA GLY A 107 10.61 -27.07 -3.55
C GLY A 107 10.56 -27.40 -2.05
N GLY A 108 11.14 -26.54 -1.19
CA GLY A 108 11.17 -26.79 0.25
C GLY A 108 9.86 -26.42 0.95
N ARG A 109 9.71 -26.82 2.23
CA ARG A 109 8.59 -26.44 3.11
C ARG A 109 8.50 -24.93 3.28
N VAL A 110 7.28 -24.38 3.34
CA VAL A 110 7.04 -22.97 3.65
C VAL A 110 7.08 -22.79 5.17
N SER A 111 8.28 -22.60 5.70
CA SER A 111 8.52 -22.53 7.15
C SER A 111 8.45 -21.11 7.72
N GLY A 112 8.45 -20.09 6.87
CA GLY A 112 8.66 -18.70 7.30
C GLY A 112 10.07 -18.42 7.78
N TYR A 113 11.02 -19.34 7.62
CA TYR A 113 12.45 -19.14 7.91
C TYR A 113 13.30 -19.11 6.63
N TYR A 114 14.13 -18.07 6.51
CA TYR A 114 15.00 -17.87 5.36
C TYR A 114 16.33 -18.62 5.53
N GLY A 115 16.26 -19.94 5.35
CA GLY A 115 17.41 -20.82 5.38
C GLY A 115 18.18 -20.92 4.05
N LYS A 116 19.14 -21.85 4.01
CA LYS A 116 20.00 -22.15 2.84
C LYS A 116 19.17 -22.48 1.59
N SER A 117 18.09 -23.26 1.73
CA SER A 117 17.20 -23.63 0.61
C SER A 117 16.50 -22.42 -0.01
N THR A 118 15.97 -21.51 0.81
CA THR A 118 15.35 -20.25 0.35
C THR A 118 16.38 -19.36 -0.36
N LYS A 119 17.60 -19.24 0.16
CA LYS A 119 18.70 -18.50 -0.48
C LYS A 119 19.04 -19.05 -1.86
N LYS A 120 19.15 -20.38 -1.99
CA LYS A 120 19.38 -21.06 -3.28
C LYS A 120 18.25 -20.77 -4.27
N ALA A 121 17.00 -20.82 -3.82
CA ALA A 121 15.84 -20.52 -4.65
C ALA A 121 15.79 -19.07 -5.11
N VAL A 122 16.10 -18.09 -4.26
CA VAL A 122 16.20 -16.69 -4.66
C VAL A 122 17.29 -16.49 -5.71
N LYS A 123 18.48 -17.08 -5.51
CA LYS A 123 19.56 -17.01 -6.53
C LYS A 123 19.14 -17.66 -7.85
N ARG A 124 18.39 -18.77 -7.82
CA ARG A 124 17.85 -19.45 -9.02
C ARG A 124 16.82 -18.58 -9.73
N PHE A 125 15.91 -17.96 -8.99
CA PHE A 125 14.93 -17.01 -9.55
C PHE A 125 15.65 -15.81 -10.16
N GLN A 126 16.56 -15.16 -9.43
CA GLN A 126 17.34 -14.02 -9.92
C GLN A 126 18.08 -14.33 -11.23
N LYS A 127 18.76 -15.49 -11.32
CA LYS A 127 19.39 -15.95 -12.58
C LYS A 127 18.38 -15.98 -13.73
N ARG A 128 17.21 -16.60 -13.54
CA ARG A 128 16.18 -16.74 -14.58
C ARG A 128 15.54 -15.43 -15.02
N VAL A 129 15.61 -14.37 -14.21
CA VAL A 129 15.05 -13.05 -14.56
C VAL A 129 16.13 -11.99 -14.83
N GLY A 130 17.38 -12.42 -15.08
CA GLY A 130 18.48 -11.52 -15.44
C GLY A 130 18.90 -10.56 -14.32
N LEU A 131 18.70 -10.93 -13.05
CA LEU A 131 19.14 -10.14 -11.90
C LEU A 131 20.43 -10.69 -11.30
N ARG A 132 21.25 -9.81 -10.71
CA ARG A 132 22.41 -10.20 -9.91
C ARG A 132 21.99 -11.20 -8.82
N ARG A 133 22.70 -12.33 -8.74
CA ARG A 133 22.39 -13.48 -7.88
C ARG A 133 22.79 -13.26 -6.42
N THR A 134 22.30 -12.17 -5.82
CA THR A 134 22.63 -11.77 -4.44
C THR A 134 22.12 -12.74 -3.39
N GLY A 135 21.06 -13.51 -3.70
CA GLY A 135 20.37 -14.33 -2.69
C GLY A 135 19.65 -13.50 -1.62
N LYS A 136 19.41 -12.21 -1.88
CA LYS A 136 18.55 -11.32 -1.07
C LYS A 136 17.36 -10.90 -1.94
N ALA A 137 16.14 -11.06 -1.43
CA ALA A 137 14.93 -10.60 -2.12
C ALA A 137 14.74 -9.09 -1.88
N ASN A 138 15.37 -8.29 -2.73
CA ASN A 138 15.30 -6.82 -2.70
C ASN A 138 14.13 -6.30 -3.57
N PRO A 139 13.85 -4.97 -3.60
CA PRO A 139 12.76 -4.41 -4.38
C PRO A 139 12.76 -4.82 -5.87
N ARG A 140 13.94 -4.95 -6.49
CA ARG A 140 14.05 -5.44 -7.89
C ARG A 140 13.61 -6.90 -8.03
N THR A 141 13.96 -7.74 -7.05
CA THR A 141 13.56 -9.14 -7.01
C THR A 141 12.03 -9.25 -6.85
N TRP A 142 11.46 -8.52 -5.90
CA TRP A 142 10.01 -8.49 -5.67
C TRP A 142 9.23 -7.93 -6.87
N ALA A 143 9.72 -6.88 -7.52
CA ALA A 143 9.11 -6.30 -8.70
C ALA A 143 9.04 -7.24 -9.92
N LYS A 144 9.93 -8.24 -9.99
CA LYS A 144 9.82 -9.33 -10.97
C LYS A 144 9.01 -10.50 -10.45
N LEU A 145 9.12 -10.83 -9.16
CA LEU A 145 8.50 -12.01 -8.57
C LEU A 145 6.99 -11.88 -8.43
N ILE A 146 6.50 -10.77 -7.85
CA ILE A 146 5.06 -10.58 -7.58
C ILE A 146 4.21 -10.68 -8.85
N PRO A 147 4.43 -9.90 -9.92
CA PRO A 147 3.58 -9.98 -11.11
C PRO A 147 3.68 -11.32 -11.86
N LYS A 148 4.81 -12.03 -11.77
CA LYS A 148 4.97 -13.38 -12.35
C LYS A 148 4.21 -14.44 -11.54
N THR A 149 3.94 -14.17 -10.27
CA THR A 149 3.32 -15.12 -9.32
C THR A 149 1.93 -14.68 -8.86
N THR A 150 1.41 -13.58 -9.40
CA THR A 150 -0.02 -13.27 -9.37
C THR A 150 -0.75 -14.33 -10.19
N ARG A 151 -1.44 -15.22 -9.50
CA ARG A 151 -2.04 -16.42 -10.09
C ARG A 151 -3.29 -16.03 -10.90
N ALA A 152 -3.55 -16.78 -11.97
CA ALA A 152 -4.63 -16.52 -12.92
C ALA A 152 -4.76 -15.06 -13.39
N ARG A 153 -3.62 -14.38 -13.58
CA ARG A 153 -3.58 -12.98 -14.02
C ARG A 153 -4.40 -12.68 -15.29
N LYS A 154 -4.52 -13.66 -16.21
CA LYS A 154 -5.35 -13.56 -17.42
C LYS A 154 -6.87 -13.53 -17.13
N LYS A 155 -7.31 -14.12 -15.99
CA LYS A 155 -8.70 -14.20 -15.55
C LYS A 155 -9.13 -13.05 -14.64
N ILE A 156 -8.27 -12.05 -14.44
CA ILE A 156 -8.61 -10.88 -13.62
C ILE A 156 -9.74 -10.09 -14.31
N PRO A 157 -10.86 -9.80 -13.61
CA PRO A 157 -12.01 -9.12 -14.21
C PRO A 157 -11.65 -7.79 -14.87
N LYS A 158 -12.29 -7.47 -16.01
CA LYS A 158 -12.17 -6.15 -16.67
C LYS A 158 -12.49 -4.99 -15.71
N ALA A 159 -13.37 -5.23 -14.74
CA ALA A 159 -13.72 -4.33 -13.64
C ALA A 159 -12.50 -3.75 -12.89
N CYS A 160 -11.44 -4.56 -12.75
CA CYS A 160 -10.20 -4.20 -12.06
C CYS A 160 -9.38 -3.14 -12.80
N LYS A 161 -9.57 -3.01 -14.12
CA LYS A 161 -8.72 -2.18 -14.97
C LYS A 161 -9.28 -0.76 -15.17
N ARG A 162 -10.33 -0.39 -14.45
CA ARG A 162 -10.96 0.94 -14.54
C ARG A 162 -10.06 2.07 -14.00
N LYS A 163 -10.41 3.33 -14.32
CA LYS A 163 -9.69 4.55 -13.87
C LYS A 163 -9.69 4.72 -12.34
N GLY A 164 -8.64 5.28 -11.78
CA GLY A 164 -8.49 5.40 -10.31
C GLY A 164 -8.15 4.05 -9.66
N TRP A 165 -8.12 4.00 -8.32
CA TRP A 165 -7.71 2.79 -7.59
C TRP A 165 -8.79 1.72 -7.59
N VAL A 166 -8.39 0.48 -7.87
CA VAL A 166 -9.24 -0.71 -7.72
C VAL A 166 -8.48 -1.82 -7.01
N ALA A 167 -8.97 -2.22 -5.83
CA ALA A 167 -8.53 -3.43 -5.16
C ALA A 167 -9.40 -4.61 -5.64
N CYS A 168 -8.75 -5.65 -6.17
CA CYS A 168 -9.42 -6.81 -6.72
C CYS A 168 -9.01 -8.06 -5.95
N TYR A 169 -9.95 -8.63 -5.20
CA TYR A 169 -9.76 -9.79 -4.36
C TYR A 169 -10.27 -11.06 -5.05
N ASP A 170 -9.34 -11.97 -5.38
CA ASP A 170 -9.64 -13.35 -5.82
C ASP A 170 -9.67 -14.26 -4.58
N ARG A 171 -10.87 -14.68 -4.16
CA ARG A 171 -11.10 -15.51 -2.98
C ARG A 171 -10.37 -16.86 -3.09
N LYS A 172 -10.66 -17.62 -4.15
CA LYS A 172 -10.02 -18.90 -4.50
C LYS A 172 -8.49 -18.89 -4.48
N ARG A 173 -7.85 -17.73 -4.66
CA ARG A 173 -6.39 -17.63 -4.74
C ARG A 173 -5.76 -16.89 -3.57
N HIS A 174 -6.55 -16.40 -2.62
CA HIS A 174 -6.06 -15.64 -1.48
C HIS A 174 -5.21 -14.45 -1.93
N GLN A 175 -5.63 -13.75 -2.99
CA GLN A 175 -4.85 -12.69 -3.63
C GLN A 175 -5.65 -11.42 -3.84
N VAL A 176 -5.16 -10.32 -3.26
CA VAL A 176 -5.61 -8.96 -3.59
C VAL A 176 -4.64 -8.36 -4.58
N THR A 177 -5.13 -7.89 -5.71
CA THR A 177 -4.37 -7.10 -6.69
C THR A 177 -4.84 -5.66 -6.65
N LEU A 178 -3.91 -4.71 -6.59
CA LEU A 178 -4.22 -3.28 -6.68
C LEU A 178 -3.94 -2.78 -8.08
N TRP A 179 -4.89 -2.06 -8.67
CA TRP A 179 -4.81 -1.50 -10.00
C TRP A 179 -5.05 0.01 -9.96
N ARG A 180 -4.38 0.74 -10.86
CA ARG A 180 -4.70 2.14 -11.14
C ARG A 180 -4.63 2.34 -12.65
N SER A 181 -5.74 2.75 -13.25
CA SER A 181 -5.83 3.05 -14.69
C SER A 181 -5.23 1.94 -15.57
N GLY A 182 -5.75 0.73 -15.42
CA GLY A 182 -5.35 -0.44 -16.22
C GLY A 182 -3.98 -1.05 -15.86
N ARG A 183 -3.19 -0.43 -14.98
CA ARG A 183 -1.87 -0.91 -14.57
C ARG A 183 -1.91 -1.50 -13.16
N MET A 184 -1.44 -2.73 -13.00
CA MET A 184 -1.35 -3.39 -11.69
C MET A 184 -0.22 -2.78 -10.86
N TRP A 185 -0.50 -2.21 -9.70
CA TRP A 185 0.49 -1.59 -8.82
C TRP A 185 1.10 -2.56 -7.82
N ASN A 186 0.29 -3.48 -7.30
CA ASN A 186 0.74 -4.45 -6.31
C ASN A 186 -0.13 -5.71 -6.32
N ALA A 187 0.34 -6.75 -5.65
CA ALA A 187 -0.48 -7.89 -5.28
C ALA A 187 -0.03 -8.44 -3.93
N TRP A 188 -0.96 -8.75 -3.05
CA TRP A 188 -0.72 -9.28 -1.71
C TRP A 188 -1.38 -10.64 -1.56
N LEU A 189 -0.78 -11.46 -0.70
CA LEU A 189 -1.46 -12.65 -0.18
C LEU A 189 -2.30 -12.24 1.02
N VAL A 190 -3.53 -12.73 1.08
CA VAL A 190 -4.52 -12.31 2.07
C VAL A 190 -5.29 -13.51 2.59
N ARG A 191 -5.97 -13.36 3.73
CA ARG A 191 -6.84 -14.40 4.29
C ARG A 191 -8.27 -13.86 4.37
N GLY A 192 -9.18 -14.50 3.64
CA GLY A 192 -10.58 -14.09 3.56
C GLY A 192 -11.49 -14.79 4.56
N GLY A 193 -12.79 -14.56 4.41
CA GLY A 193 -13.82 -15.18 5.24
C GLY A 193 -13.95 -16.69 5.06
N SER A 194 -14.40 -17.40 6.12
CA SER A 194 -14.71 -18.83 6.08
C SER A 194 -15.95 -19.14 5.24
N ALA A 195 -16.29 -20.43 5.05
CA ALA A 195 -17.51 -20.84 4.39
C ALA A 195 -18.78 -20.36 5.12
N SER A 196 -18.74 -20.34 6.45
CA SER A 196 -19.84 -19.84 7.30
C SER A 196 -19.94 -18.31 7.32
N THR A 197 -18.86 -17.60 7.01
CA THR A 197 -18.80 -16.13 7.01
C THR A 197 -18.05 -15.59 5.78
N PRO A 198 -18.52 -15.87 4.56
CA PRO A 198 -17.74 -15.61 3.36
C PRO A 198 -17.61 -14.11 3.10
N THR A 199 -16.46 -13.69 2.58
CA THR A 199 -16.33 -12.34 2.01
C THR A 199 -17.26 -12.24 0.81
N ARG A 200 -18.17 -11.25 0.82
CA ARG A 200 -19.22 -11.10 -0.19
C ARG A 200 -18.61 -10.78 -1.55
N THR A 201 -19.06 -11.47 -2.59
CA THR A 201 -18.69 -11.14 -3.98
C THR A 201 -19.44 -9.91 -4.45
N GLY A 202 -18.84 -9.18 -5.38
CA GLY A 202 -19.49 -8.04 -6.00
C GLY A 202 -18.53 -6.90 -6.28
N ARG A 203 -19.12 -5.73 -6.52
CA ARG A 203 -18.42 -4.49 -6.80
C ARG A 203 -18.82 -3.49 -5.73
N PHE A 204 -17.82 -2.91 -5.10
CA PHE A 204 -18.01 -2.03 -3.96
C PHE A 204 -17.11 -0.80 -4.07
N SER A 205 -17.27 0.11 -3.13
CA SER A 205 -16.39 1.26 -2.92
C SER A 205 -16.00 1.31 -1.45
N VAL A 206 -14.76 1.70 -1.16
CA VAL A 206 -14.37 1.99 0.22
C VAL A 206 -15.11 3.24 0.68
N PHE A 207 -15.99 3.07 1.67
CA PHE A 207 -16.84 4.14 2.20
C PHE A 207 -16.36 4.66 3.56
N LEU A 208 -15.64 3.84 4.33
CA LEU A 208 -15.07 4.23 5.62
C LEU A 208 -13.64 3.74 5.74
N ARG A 209 -12.78 4.59 6.29
CA ARG A 209 -11.39 4.29 6.61
C ARG A 209 -11.12 4.62 8.06
N SER A 210 -10.48 3.70 8.78
CA SER A 210 -10.04 3.96 10.15
C SER A 210 -8.70 3.29 10.40
N ARG A 211 -7.71 4.11 10.78
CA ARG A 211 -6.33 3.64 10.98
C ARG A 211 -6.20 2.75 12.22
N HIS A 212 -7.01 3.02 13.24
CA HIS A 212 -6.95 2.39 14.57
C HIS A 212 -8.31 1.79 14.97
N HIS A 213 -9.01 1.17 14.01
CA HIS A 213 -10.34 0.61 14.27
C HIS A 213 -10.30 -0.54 15.27
N VAL A 214 -11.34 -0.65 16.08
CA VAL A 214 -11.62 -1.79 16.95
C VAL A 214 -13.03 -2.25 16.61
N SER A 215 -13.20 -3.53 16.28
CA SER A 215 -14.52 -4.08 15.99
C SER A 215 -15.35 -4.16 17.27
N SER A 216 -16.56 -3.62 17.25
CA SER A 216 -17.52 -3.80 18.36
C SER A 216 -18.10 -5.21 18.44
N LEU A 217 -18.13 -5.96 17.33
CA LEU A 217 -18.68 -7.32 17.28
C LEU A 217 -17.70 -8.40 17.72
N PHE A 218 -16.39 -8.15 17.55
CA PHE A 218 -15.34 -9.13 17.82
C PHE A 218 -14.29 -8.63 18.83
N GLU A 219 -14.46 -7.41 19.35
CA GLU A 219 -13.55 -6.71 20.27
C GLU A 219 -12.08 -6.73 19.82
N SER A 220 -11.89 -6.82 18.51
CA SER A 220 -10.60 -7.11 17.89
C SER A 220 -10.08 -5.89 17.16
N LYS A 221 -8.79 -5.58 17.35
CA LYS A 221 -8.10 -4.50 16.63
C LYS A 221 -8.05 -4.81 15.15
N MET A 222 -8.46 -3.85 14.32
CA MET A 222 -8.42 -3.90 12.86
C MET A 222 -7.58 -2.71 12.31
N PRO A 223 -6.24 -2.72 12.47
CA PRO A 223 -5.43 -1.59 12.02
C PRO A 223 -5.51 -1.40 10.50
N TYR A 224 -5.50 -0.14 10.06
CA TYR A 224 -5.62 0.25 8.65
C TYR A 224 -6.89 -0.26 7.96
N ALA A 225 -8.01 -0.31 8.69
CA ALA A 225 -9.29 -0.78 8.18
C ALA A 225 -9.81 0.11 7.05
N GLN A 226 -10.19 -0.52 5.94
CA GLN A 226 -10.84 0.09 4.78
C GLN A 226 -12.09 -0.71 4.43
N PHE A 227 -13.25 -0.23 4.91
CA PHE A 227 -14.55 -0.89 4.81
C PHE A 227 -15.17 -0.69 3.43
N PHE A 228 -15.70 -1.78 2.87
CA PHE A 228 -16.28 -1.76 1.52
C PHE A 228 -17.66 -2.45 1.43
N SER A 229 -18.06 -3.29 2.38
CA SER A 229 -19.38 -3.95 2.36
C SER A 229 -19.91 -4.17 3.78
N GLY A 230 -20.70 -3.23 4.30
CA GLY A 230 -21.09 -3.23 5.72
C GLY A 230 -19.85 -3.36 6.61
N GLY A 231 -19.81 -4.36 7.49
CA GLY A 231 -18.65 -4.64 8.34
C GLY A 231 -17.42 -5.27 7.64
N GLN A 232 -17.48 -5.62 6.35
CA GLN A 232 -16.34 -6.25 5.65
C GLN A 232 -15.32 -5.21 5.17
N ALA A 233 -14.06 -5.41 5.56
CA ALA A 233 -12.97 -4.49 5.29
C ALA A 233 -11.67 -5.21 4.87
N PHE A 234 -10.79 -4.50 4.19
CA PHE A 234 -9.36 -4.81 4.22
C PHE A 234 -8.78 -4.28 5.53
N HIS A 235 -8.03 -5.10 6.27
CA HIS A 235 -7.34 -4.62 7.47
C HIS A 235 -6.15 -5.52 7.83
N ALA A 236 -5.25 -5.01 8.66
CA ALA A 236 -4.22 -5.81 9.28
C ALA A 236 -4.82 -6.74 10.34
N SER A 237 -4.27 -7.94 10.49
CA SER A 237 -4.67 -8.85 11.56
C SER A 237 -3.46 -9.30 12.38
N TYR A 238 -3.60 -9.29 13.70
CA TYR A 238 -2.62 -9.83 14.64
C TYR A 238 -2.65 -11.36 14.71
N LEU A 239 -3.47 -12.02 13.89
CA LEU A 239 -3.49 -13.48 13.74
C LEU A 239 -3.01 -13.91 12.34
N MET A 240 -2.58 -12.95 11.51
CA MET A 240 -2.17 -13.20 10.13
C MET A 240 -0.68 -13.46 10.04
N MET A 241 -0.30 -14.74 10.20
CA MET A 241 1.06 -15.23 9.98
C MET A 241 1.22 -15.93 8.63
N ASP A 242 0.25 -16.75 8.26
CA ASP A 242 0.21 -17.47 7.00
C ASP A 242 -1.14 -17.20 6.30
N PRO A 243 -1.15 -16.68 5.07
CA PRO A 243 -2.37 -16.37 4.34
C PRO A 243 -3.23 -17.59 3.98
N PHE A 244 -2.67 -18.81 4.09
CA PHE A 244 -3.35 -20.07 3.81
C PHE A 244 -3.65 -20.89 5.07
N ASP A 245 -3.49 -20.29 6.24
CA ASP A 245 -3.82 -20.91 7.52
C ASP A 245 -5.00 -20.18 8.19
N GLY A 246 -6.10 -20.91 8.38
CA GLY A 246 -7.37 -20.42 8.90
C GLY A 246 -8.11 -19.46 7.96
N HIS A 247 -9.16 -18.84 8.49
CA HIS A 247 -9.99 -17.85 7.81
C HIS A 247 -10.35 -16.69 8.75
N SER A 248 -10.93 -15.63 8.21
CA SER A 248 -11.55 -14.53 8.97
C SER A 248 -13.07 -14.73 9.08
N HIS A 249 -13.75 -13.79 9.75
CA HIS A 249 -15.22 -13.68 9.77
C HIS A 249 -15.79 -12.80 8.64
N GLY A 250 -15.17 -12.85 7.46
CA GLY A 250 -15.61 -12.14 6.24
C GLY A 250 -14.72 -10.99 5.81
N CYS A 251 -13.91 -10.42 6.70
CA CYS A 251 -12.91 -9.41 6.35
C CYS A 251 -11.76 -9.98 5.52
N VAL A 252 -11.02 -9.12 4.83
CA VAL A 252 -9.81 -9.51 4.10
C VAL A 252 -8.60 -9.17 4.96
N ASN A 253 -8.12 -10.14 5.72
CA ASN A 253 -6.96 -10.02 6.59
C ASN A 253 -5.68 -9.91 5.76
N MET A 254 -4.85 -8.94 6.11
CA MET A 254 -3.52 -8.72 5.54
C MET A 254 -2.47 -8.74 6.65
N SER A 255 -1.21 -8.97 6.30
CA SER A 255 -0.12 -8.69 7.24
C SER A 255 -0.11 -7.19 7.58
N ILE A 256 0.37 -6.82 8.77
CA ILE A 256 0.50 -5.41 9.18
C ILE A 256 1.25 -4.56 8.14
N PRO A 257 2.44 -4.96 7.61
CA PRO A 257 3.12 -4.16 6.59
C PRO A 257 2.32 -4.04 5.28
N ASP A 258 1.57 -5.08 4.89
CA ASP A 258 0.79 -5.05 3.65
C ASP A 258 -0.45 -4.15 3.76
N ALA A 259 -1.17 -4.21 4.88
CA ALA A 259 -2.31 -3.32 5.14
C ALA A 259 -1.87 -1.85 5.18
N ARG A 260 -0.75 -1.57 5.87
CA ARG A 260 -0.13 -0.23 5.89
C ARG A 260 0.26 0.22 4.49
N GLN A 261 0.80 -0.67 3.67
CA GLN A 261 1.17 -0.35 2.30
C GLN A 261 -0.06 -0.03 1.43
N LEU A 262 -1.13 -0.83 1.54
CA LEU A 262 -2.38 -0.54 0.85
C LEU A 262 -2.92 0.82 1.29
N TRP A 263 -3.02 1.07 2.59
CA TRP A 263 -3.44 2.36 3.15
C TRP A 263 -2.66 3.54 2.57
N ASN A 264 -1.32 3.47 2.64
CA ASN A 264 -0.47 4.56 2.16
C ASN A 264 -0.59 4.82 0.65
N LEU A 265 -1.00 3.81 -0.14
CA LEU A 265 -1.21 3.97 -1.58
C LEU A 265 -2.58 4.60 -1.89
N THR A 266 -3.59 4.39 -1.05
CA THR A 266 -5.00 4.63 -1.38
C THR A 266 -5.74 5.54 -0.41
N ALA A 267 -5.07 6.11 0.60
CA ALA A 267 -5.73 6.97 1.61
C ALA A 267 -6.24 8.29 1.02
N SER A 268 -5.53 8.87 0.06
CA SER A 268 -5.84 10.20 -0.51
C SER A 268 -6.84 10.16 -1.67
N ASP A 269 -7.22 8.97 -2.15
CA ASP A 269 -8.01 8.79 -3.36
C ASP A 269 -9.17 7.80 -3.10
N PRO A 270 -10.33 7.93 -3.76
CA PRO A 270 -11.36 6.89 -3.77
C PRO A 270 -10.80 5.55 -4.26
N MET A 271 -11.14 4.47 -3.55
CA MET A 271 -10.76 3.10 -3.93
C MET A 271 -12.01 2.26 -4.15
N ARG A 272 -12.15 1.69 -5.35
CA ARG A 272 -13.17 0.70 -5.66
C ARG A 272 -12.67 -0.69 -5.31
N VAL A 273 -13.59 -1.59 -5.01
CA VAL A 273 -13.28 -2.97 -4.63
C VAL A 273 -14.06 -3.93 -5.53
N VAL A 274 -13.40 -4.99 -5.99
CA VAL A 274 -14.04 -6.08 -6.72
C VAL A 274 -13.68 -7.38 -6.02
N VAL A 275 -14.67 -8.10 -5.52
CA VAL A 275 -14.48 -9.41 -4.89
C VAL A 275 -15.07 -10.47 -5.82
N TYR A 276 -14.27 -11.48 -6.16
CA TYR A 276 -14.62 -12.51 -7.13
C TYR A 276 -13.91 -13.84 -6.84
N GLY A 277 -14.22 -14.85 -7.66
CA GLY A 277 -13.71 -16.21 -7.51
C GLY A 277 -14.59 -17.02 -6.56
N ALA A 278 -14.56 -18.34 -6.74
CA ALA A 278 -15.21 -19.27 -5.83
C ALA A 278 -14.65 -19.10 -4.41
N TRP A 279 -15.42 -19.56 -3.42
CA TRP A 279 -14.86 -19.84 -2.11
C TRP A 279 -13.82 -20.97 -2.24
N ASP A 280 -12.82 -20.90 -1.37
CA ASP A 280 -11.59 -21.69 -1.38
C ASP A 280 -11.78 -23.18 -1.09
#